data_AF-W7Q848-F1
#
_entry.id   AF-W7Q848-F1
#
_cell.length_a   1.000
_cell.length_b   1.000
_cell.length_c   1.000
_cell.angle_alpha   90.00
_cell.angle_beta   90.00
_cell.angle_gamma   90.00
#
_symmetry.space_group_name_H-M   'P 1'
#
loop_
_entity.id
_entity.type
_entity.pdbx_description
1 polymer ?
#
loop_
_entity_poly.entity_id
_entity_poly.type
_entity_poly.pdbx_seq_one_letter_code
_entity_poly.pdbx_strand_id
1 'polypeptide(L)'
;MAAQASGLMRFADIGNMSKRELDQLFDILLELKFDGHFNGFWNSVPESVEFMANGRVVIESMFSPAVSALNARNIPVVFAAPKEGYRGWHGVMCLSAATQGINKDVAYEYMNWWLSGWPGAFIARQGYYISNPERSKPYLAQDEWDYWYMGKPAAKALTGPDGRLSVPQGDIRTGGSYTKRMSNVVVWNTVMPTYEYSLQKWYEFISA
;
A
#
# COMPACT_ATOMS: atom_id res chain seq x y z
N MET A 1 -9.22 -11.63 -2.30
CA MET A 1 -10.30 -10.67 -2.60
C MET A 1 -10.84 -10.87 -4.01
N ALA A 2 -10.04 -10.66 -5.07
CA ALA A 2 -10.47 -10.87 -6.45
C ALA A 2 -11.08 -12.28 -6.70
N ALA A 3 -10.41 -13.35 -6.25
CA ALA A 3 -10.95 -14.71 -6.38
C ALA A 3 -12.34 -14.89 -5.73
N GLN A 4 -12.60 -14.22 -4.60
CA GLN A 4 -13.91 -14.26 -3.95
C GLN A 4 -14.94 -13.40 -4.69
N ALA A 5 -14.52 -12.24 -5.21
CA ALA A 5 -15.36 -11.35 -6.01
C ALA A 5 -15.86 -12.03 -7.29
N SER A 6 -14.98 -12.79 -7.93
CA SER A 6 -15.27 -13.57 -9.14
C SER A 6 -15.98 -14.90 -8.86
N GLY A 7 -16.29 -15.21 -7.59
CA GLY A 7 -16.99 -16.44 -7.21
C GLY A 7 -16.15 -17.72 -7.31
N LEU A 8 -14.83 -17.62 -7.52
CA LEU A 8 -13.93 -18.76 -7.70
C LEU A 8 -13.68 -19.52 -6.38
N MET A 9 -13.70 -18.83 -5.25
CA MET A 9 -13.59 -19.42 -3.92
C MET A 9 -14.19 -18.51 -2.85
N ARG A 10 -14.29 -19.00 -1.62
CA ARG A 10 -14.64 -18.19 -0.44
C ARG A 10 -13.64 -18.46 0.66
N PHE A 11 -13.27 -17.40 1.38
CA PHE A 11 -12.42 -17.49 2.56
C PHE A 11 -13.30 -17.45 3.81
N ALA A 12 -13.02 -18.32 4.78
CA ALA A 12 -13.59 -18.21 6.12
C ALA A 12 -13.01 -16.98 6.84
N ASP A 13 -11.68 -16.82 6.76
CA ASP A 13 -10.94 -15.64 7.20
C ASP A 13 -9.76 -15.41 6.25
N ILE A 14 -9.85 -14.36 5.41
CA ILE A 14 -8.80 -14.04 4.43
C ILE A 14 -7.49 -13.56 5.09
N GLY A 15 -7.55 -13.09 6.34
CA GLY A 15 -6.38 -12.73 7.14
C GLY A 15 -5.75 -13.92 7.88
N ASN A 16 -6.37 -15.10 7.79
CA ASN A 16 -5.93 -16.31 8.47
C ASN A 16 -6.31 -17.58 7.66
N MET A 17 -5.80 -17.68 6.44
CA MET A 17 -6.13 -18.78 5.53
C MET A 17 -5.63 -20.13 6.03
N SER A 18 -6.49 -21.14 5.98
CA SER A 18 -6.15 -22.54 6.18
C SER A 18 -5.30 -23.10 5.03
N LYS A 19 -4.61 -24.24 5.24
CA LYS A 19 -3.85 -24.91 4.18
C LYS A 19 -4.74 -25.25 2.96
N ARG A 20 -5.96 -25.71 3.20
CA ARG A 20 -6.93 -26.03 2.13
C ARG A 20 -7.33 -24.81 1.31
N GLU A 21 -7.52 -23.66 1.97
CA GLU A 21 -7.81 -22.41 1.25
C GLU A 21 -6.58 -21.93 0.47
N LEU A 22 -5.36 -22.12 0.99
CA LEU A 22 -4.13 -21.85 0.25
C LEU A 22 -3.99 -22.76 -0.96
N ASP A 23 -4.22 -24.07 -0.82
CA ASP A 23 -4.24 -25.03 -1.95
C ASP A 23 -5.17 -24.54 -3.05
N GLN A 24 -6.45 -24.33 -2.72
CA GLN A 24 -7.45 -23.88 -3.68
C GLN A 24 -7.08 -22.54 -4.33
N LEU A 25 -6.56 -21.58 -3.55
CA LEU A 25 -6.13 -20.29 -4.10
C LEU A 25 -4.99 -20.46 -5.10
N PHE A 26 -4.00 -21.28 -4.78
CA PHE A 26 -2.85 -21.48 -5.65
C PHE A 26 -3.18 -22.30 -6.91
N ASP A 27 -4.13 -23.23 -6.83
CA ASP A 27 -4.66 -23.92 -8.02
C ASP A 27 -5.30 -22.91 -8.99
N ILE A 28 -6.13 -22.00 -8.47
CA ILE A 28 -6.73 -20.91 -9.26
C ILE A 28 -5.64 -20.00 -9.86
N LEU A 29 -4.61 -19.65 -9.09
CA LEU A 29 -3.52 -18.79 -9.57
C LEU A 29 -2.70 -19.48 -10.67
N LEU A 30 -2.45 -20.79 -10.55
CA LEU A 30 -1.73 -21.58 -11.54
C LEU A 30 -2.51 -21.66 -12.85
N GLU A 31 -3.82 -21.92 -12.80
CA GLU A 31 -4.68 -21.87 -13.99
C GLU A 31 -4.57 -20.52 -14.71
N LEU A 32 -4.72 -19.42 -13.97
CA LEU A 32 -4.56 -18.06 -14.51
C LEU A 32 -3.15 -17.82 -15.09
N LYS A 33 -2.10 -18.41 -14.50
CA LYS A 33 -0.73 -18.31 -15.01
C LYS A 33 -0.57 -19.04 -16.33
N PHE A 34 -1.09 -20.26 -16.45
CA PHE A 34 -1.06 -21.01 -17.70
C PHE A 34 -1.92 -20.38 -18.80
N ASP A 35 -2.98 -19.66 -18.41
CA ASP A 35 -3.80 -18.85 -19.32
C ASP A 35 -3.16 -17.50 -19.70
N GLY A 36 -1.95 -17.20 -19.19
CA GLY A 36 -1.18 -16.01 -19.57
C GLY A 36 -1.59 -14.72 -18.86
N HIS A 37 -2.31 -14.79 -17.73
CA HIS A 37 -2.72 -13.60 -16.97
C HIS A 37 -1.55 -12.87 -16.28
N PHE A 38 -0.43 -13.55 -16.01
CA PHE A 38 0.72 -12.96 -15.32
C PHE A 38 1.86 -12.71 -16.29
N ASN A 39 2.28 -11.45 -16.39
CA ASN A 39 3.46 -11.10 -17.19
C ASN A 39 4.73 -10.93 -16.35
N GLY A 40 4.74 -11.25 -15.05
CA GLY A 40 5.94 -11.20 -14.21
C GLY A 40 5.64 -10.97 -12.73
N PHE A 41 6.67 -11.11 -11.90
CA PHE A 41 6.61 -10.87 -10.45
C PHE A 41 7.78 -9.97 -10.05
N TRP A 42 7.49 -8.71 -9.69
CA TRP A 42 8.53 -7.78 -9.27
C TRP A 42 8.93 -8.01 -7.81
N ASN A 43 10.18 -7.67 -7.48
CA ASN A 43 10.73 -7.75 -6.12
C ASN A 43 11.21 -6.39 -5.58
N SER A 44 11.13 -5.34 -6.39
CA SER A 44 11.52 -3.98 -5.99
C SER A 44 10.59 -2.91 -6.59
N VAL A 45 10.54 -1.74 -5.94
CA VAL A 45 9.80 -0.57 -6.43
C VAL A 45 10.25 -0.16 -7.84
N PRO A 46 11.57 -0.04 -8.14
CA PRO A 46 12.02 0.29 -9.50
C PRO A 46 11.57 -0.74 -10.54
N GLU A 47 11.57 -2.03 -10.22
CA GLU A 47 11.13 -3.07 -11.15
C GLU A 47 9.63 -2.96 -11.47
N SER A 48 8.78 -2.68 -10.47
CA SER A 48 7.34 -2.41 -10.72
C SER A 48 7.13 -1.20 -11.65
N VAL A 49 7.97 -0.16 -11.53
CA VAL A 49 7.92 0.99 -12.46
C VAL A 49 8.25 0.54 -13.88
N GLU A 50 9.28 -0.28 -14.06
CA GLU A 50 9.70 -0.74 -15.38
C GLU A 50 8.72 -1.70 -16.04
N PHE A 51 7.98 -2.49 -15.26
CA PHE A 51 6.93 -3.36 -15.80
C PHE A 51 5.83 -2.54 -16.48
N MET A 52 5.25 -1.56 -15.78
CA MET A 52 4.27 -0.67 -16.41
C MET A 52 4.88 0.22 -17.49
N ALA A 53 6.07 0.80 -17.27
CA ALA A 53 6.66 1.76 -18.20
C ALA A 53 6.94 1.17 -19.59
N ASN A 54 7.31 -0.11 -19.64
CA ASN A 54 7.59 -0.82 -20.88
C ASN A 54 6.34 -1.51 -21.47
N GLY A 55 5.16 -1.24 -20.93
CA GLY A 55 3.91 -1.84 -21.40
C GLY A 55 3.80 -3.34 -21.12
N ARG A 56 4.63 -3.88 -20.23
CA ARG A 56 4.61 -5.29 -19.83
C ARG A 56 3.29 -5.62 -19.11
N VAL A 57 2.79 -4.69 -18.31
CA VAL A 57 1.52 -4.86 -17.58
C VAL A 57 0.69 -3.59 -17.68
N VAL A 58 -0.63 -3.75 -17.59
CA VAL A 58 -1.59 -2.64 -17.49
C VAL A 58 -2.24 -2.55 -16.11
N ILE A 59 -2.16 -3.62 -15.32
CA ILE A 59 -2.63 -3.72 -13.94
C ILE A 59 -1.59 -4.50 -13.13
N GLU A 60 -1.17 -3.97 -12.00
CA GLU A 60 -0.34 -4.68 -11.02
C GLU A 60 -0.47 -4.04 -9.62
N SER A 61 0.05 -4.74 -8.59
CA SER A 61 0.20 -4.13 -7.27
C SER A 61 1.42 -3.21 -7.25
N MET A 62 1.29 -2.02 -6.66
CA MET A 62 2.38 -1.04 -6.58
C MET A 62 2.33 -0.23 -5.28
N PHE A 63 3.45 0.39 -4.92
CA PHE A 63 3.52 1.39 -3.86
C PHE A 63 3.36 2.82 -4.41
N SER A 64 2.92 3.75 -3.55
CA SER A 64 2.66 5.15 -3.94
C SER A 64 3.82 5.82 -4.70
N PRO A 65 5.09 5.67 -4.30
CA PRO A 65 6.23 6.23 -5.02
C PRO A 65 6.37 5.75 -6.47
N ALA A 66 5.96 4.52 -6.78
CA ALA A 66 6.07 3.97 -8.13
C ALA A 66 5.06 4.64 -9.08
N VAL A 67 3.83 4.89 -8.60
CA VAL A 67 2.82 5.65 -9.36
C VAL A 67 3.28 7.09 -9.58
N SER A 68 3.81 7.75 -8.54
CA SER A 68 4.38 9.10 -8.69
C SER A 68 5.54 9.13 -9.70
N ALA A 69 6.41 8.12 -9.71
CA ALA A 69 7.51 8.02 -10.67
C ALA A 69 7.04 7.84 -12.12
N LEU A 70 6.00 7.03 -12.35
CA LEU A 70 5.40 6.86 -13.68
C LEU A 70 4.70 8.14 -14.16
N ASN A 71 3.91 8.78 -13.31
CA ASN A 71 3.25 10.04 -13.65
C ASN A 71 4.26 11.16 -13.94
N ALA A 72 5.39 11.21 -13.21
CA ALA A 72 6.48 12.14 -13.49
C ALA A 72 7.16 11.90 -14.87
N ARG A 73 7.01 10.69 -15.43
CA ARG A 73 7.42 10.32 -16.79
C ARG A 73 6.31 10.52 -17.83
N ASN A 74 5.20 11.18 -17.46
CA ASN A 74 3.98 11.33 -18.27
C ASN A 74 3.31 10.00 -18.65
N ILE A 75 3.49 8.95 -17.84
CA ILE A 75 2.81 7.66 -18.01
C ILE A 75 1.61 7.65 -17.05
N PRO A 76 0.37 7.71 -17.56
CA PRO A 76 -0.81 7.94 -16.73
C PRO A 76 -1.17 6.69 -15.93
N VAL A 77 -0.84 6.70 -14.64
CA VAL A 77 -1.13 5.60 -13.71
C VAL A 77 -1.94 6.10 -12.52
N VAL A 78 -2.97 5.33 -12.17
CA VAL A 78 -3.86 5.62 -11.05
C VAL A 78 -3.95 4.43 -10.11
N PHE A 79 -4.10 4.70 -8.82
CA PHE A 79 -4.52 3.66 -7.89
C PHE A 79 -6.00 3.35 -8.10
N ALA A 80 -6.34 2.07 -8.20
CA ALA A 80 -7.72 1.61 -8.07
C ALA A 80 -8.09 1.47 -6.58
N ALA A 81 -9.36 1.71 -6.26
CA ALA A 81 -9.96 1.36 -4.98
C ALA A 81 -11.06 0.30 -5.24
N PRO A 82 -10.69 -1.00 -5.29
CA PRO A 82 -11.65 -2.07 -5.55
C PRO A 82 -12.81 -2.05 -4.57
N LYS A 83 -14.03 -2.36 -5.05
CA LYS A 83 -15.26 -2.36 -4.24
C LYS A 83 -15.23 -3.44 -3.15
N GLU A 84 -14.43 -4.48 -3.35
CA GLU A 84 -14.22 -5.58 -2.43
C GLU A 84 -13.21 -5.25 -1.33
N GLY A 85 -12.67 -4.03 -1.33
CA GLY A 85 -11.61 -3.59 -0.44
C GLY A 85 -10.22 -3.97 -0.92
N TYR A 86 -9.23 -3.73 -0.07
CA TYR A 86 -7.83 -3.93 -0.41
C TYR A 86 -7.00 -4.36 0.80
N ARG A 87 -5.76 -4.76 0.47
CA ARG A 87 -4.74 -5.09 1.44
C ARG A 87 -4.14 -3.82 2.03
N GLY A 88 -4.12 -3.73 3.35
CA GLY A 88 -3.45 -2.68 4.10
C GLY A 88 -2.07 -3.12 4.59
N TRP A 89 -1.17 -2.16 4.76
CA TRP A 89 0.10 -2.36 5.43
C TRP A 89 0.21 -1.43 6.64
N HIS A 90 0.86 -1.88 7.70
CA HIS A 90 1.11 -1.05 8.87
C HIS A 90 2.52 -1.30 9.37
N GLY A 91 3.35 -0.26 9.36
CA GLY A 91 4.68 -0.28 9.94
C GLY A 91 4.63 0.24 11.37
N VAL A 92 5.33 -0.46 12.27
CA VAL A 92 5.54 -0.01 13.65
C VAL A 92 7.02 0.13 13.91
N MET A 93 7.38 1.12 14.73
CA MET A 93 8.72 1.18 15.32
C MET A 93 8.72 0.29 16.57
N CYS A 94 9.57 -0.72 16.56
CA CYS A 94 9.78 -1.61 17.71
C CYS A 94 11.20 -1.39 18.24
N LEU A 95 11.31 -1.36 19.57
CA LEU A 95 12.60 -1.32 20.25
C LEU A 95 13.01 -2.72 20.67
N SER A 96 14.24 -3.12 20.37
CA SER A 96 14.78 -4.40 20.83
C SER A 96 14.83 -4.44 22.36
N ALA A 97 14.44 -5.57 22.96
CA ALA A 97 14.52 -5.78 24.40
C ALA A 97 15.96 -5.71 24.94
N ALA A 98 16.96 -5.89 24.07
CA ALA A 98 18.38 -5.78 24.42
C ALA A 98 18.92 -4.34 24.40
N THR A 99 18.15 -3.35 23.91
CA THR A 99 18.62 -1.96 23.82
C THR A 99 18.67 -1.30 25.20
N GLN A 100 19.85 -0.76 25.55
CA GLN A 100 20.12 -0.18 26.87
C GLN A 100 20.91 1.14 26.75
N GLY A 101 20.98 1.88 27.86
CA GLY A 101 21.73 3.13 27.97
C GLY A 101 21.33 4.17 26.93
N ILE A 102 22.31 4.95 26.46
CA ILE A 102 22.09 6.06 25.52
C ILE A 102 21.36 5.65 24.22
N ASN A 103 21.58 4.42 23.74
CA ASN A 103 20.90 3.94 22.53
C ASN A 103 19.38 3.81 22.74
N LYS A 104 18.95 3.47 23.97
CA LYS A 104 17.53 3.42 24.32
C LYS A 104 16.94 4.82 24.32
N ASP A 105 17.64 5.77 24.93
CA ASP A 105 17.17 7.16 25.06
C ASP A 105 17.03 7.82 23.69
N VAL A 106 18.05 7.69 22.83
CA VAL A 106 18.01 8.21 21.45
C VAL A 106 16.91 7.53 20.62
N ALA A 107 16.68 6.23 20.80
CA ALA A 107 15.58 5.54 20.13
C ALA A 107 14.21 6.13 20.54
N TYR A 108 14.02 6.47 21.82
CA TYR A 108 12.81 7.15 22.28
C TYR A 108 12.68 8.56 21.73
N GLU A 109 13.77 9.33 21.67
CA GLU A 109 13.76 10.65 21.02
C GLU A 109 13.33 10.56 19.56
N TYR A 110 13.85 9.56 18.83
CA TYR A 110 13.49 9.32 17.44
C TYR A 110 12.01 8.92 17.28
N MET A 111 11.50 8.02 18.12
CA MET A 111 10.09 7.65 18.11
C MET A 111 9.18 8.84 18.45
N ASN A 112 9.58 9.65 19.44
CA ASN A 112 8.87 10.89 19.79
C ASN A 112 8.86 11.89 18.64
N TRP A 113 9.97 12.03 17.91
CA TRP A 113 10.04 12.87 16.73
C TRP A 113 9.05 12.41 15.66
N TRP A 114 8.98 11.11 15.35
CA TRP A 114 7.98 10.55 14.43
C TRP A 114 6.55 10.87 14.86
N LEU A 115 6.27 10.86 16.16
CA LEU A 115 4.96 11.19 16.73
C LEU A 115 4.71 12.70 16.92
N SER A 116 5.68 13.56 16.60
CA SER A 116 5.57 15.01 16.83
C SER A 116 4.53 15.70 15.93
N GLY A 117 4.25 15.12 14.77
CA GLY A 117 3.26 15.62 13.81
C GLY A 117 3.84 15.95 12.44
N TRP A 118 4.99 16.65 12.40
CA TRP A 118 5.65 17.03 11.14
C TRP A 118 5.98 15.82 10.24
N PRO A 119 6.55 14.70 10.77
CA PRO A 119 6.85 13.54 9.93
C PRO A 119 5.59 12.94 9.30
N GLY A 120 4.48 12.94 10.04
CA GLY A 120 3.19 12.50 9.52
C GLY A 120 2.67 13.38 8.36
N ALA A 121 2.83 14.70 8.45
CA ALA A 121 2.48 15.61 7.36
C ALA A 121 3.41 15.44 6.15
N PHE A 122 4.69 15.20 6.39
CA PHE A 122 5.67 14.90 5.35
C PHE A 122 5.29 13.65 4.55
N ILE A 123 4.95 12.54 5.22
CA ILE A 123 4.54 11.30 4.52
C ILE A 123 3.13 11.38 3.92
N ALA A 124 2.24 12.23 4.46
CA ALA A 124 0.92 12.49 3.88
C ALA A 124 1.02 13.03 2.46
N ARG A 125 2.00 13.90 2.19
CA ARG A 125 2.30 14.42 0.84
C ARG A 125 2.83 13.35 -0.12
N GLN A 126 3.18 12.15 0.37
CA GLN A 126 3.50 10.98 -0.44
C GLN A 126 2.32 10.01 -0.58
N GLY A 127 1.16 10.35 0.01
CA GLY A 127 -0.03 9.51 0.06
C GLY A 127 -0.05 8.46 1.16
N TYR A 128 0.89 8.52 2.13
CA TYR A 128 0.94 7.63 3.30
C TYR A 128 0.33 8.29 4.54
N TYR A 129 0.16 7.53 5.62
CA TYR A 129 -0.47 8.03 6.84
C TYR A 129 0.26 7.52 8.09
N ILE A 130 0.30 8.36 9.11
CA ILE A 130 0.69 7.98 10.47
C ILE A 130 -0.55 7.74 11.33
N SER A 131 -0.43 6.91 12.37
CA SER A 131 -1.54 6.53 13.26
C SER A 131 -2.10 7.66 14.13
N ASN A 132 -1.47 8.84 14.13
CA ASN A 132 -1.96 10.03 14.83
C ASN A 132 -2.08 11.22 13.85
N PRO A 133 -3.10 11.20 12.97
CA PRO A 133 -3.21 12.19 11.90
C PRO A 133 -3.50 13.61 12.42
N GLU A 134 -4.17 13.75 13.56
CA GLU A 134 -4.48 15.06 14.15
C GLU A 134 -3.22 15.85 14.52
N ARG A 135 -2.14 15.18 14.96
CA ARG A 135 -0.85 15.87 15.18
C ARG A 135 -0.23 16.40 13.91
N SER A 136 -0.55 15.82 12.75
CA SER A 136 -0.03 16.28 11.46
C SER A 136 -0.82 17.44 10.88
N LYS A 137 -2.08 17.64 11.30
CA LYS A 137 -2.97 18.68 10.77
C LYS A 137 -2.38 20.09 10.81
N PRO A 138 -1.72 20.56 11.90
CA PRO A 138 -1.13 21.91 11.93
C PRO A 138 0.03 22.12 10.95
N TYR A 139 0.60 21.04 10.41
CA TYR A 139 1.73 21.06 9.46
C TYR A 139 1.28 20.89 8.01
N LEU A 140 -0.02 20.86 7.76
CA LEU A 140 -0.64 20.77 6.45
C LEU A 140 -1.44 22.05 6.20
N ALA A 141 -1.31 22.59 4.99
CA ALA A 141 -2.25 23.60 4.54
C ALA A 141 -3.67 23.00 4.45
N GLN A 142 -4.69 23.86 4.52
CA GLN A 142 -6.08 23.40 4.56
C GLN A 142 -6.47 22.60 3.31
N ASP A 143 -5.95 22.97 2.14
CA ASP A 143 -6.14 22.27 0.87
C ASP A 143 -5.43 20.90 0.82
N GLU A 144 -4.24 20.80 1.42
CA GLU A 144 -3.56 19.52 1.62
C GLU A 144 -4.39 18.60 2.53
N TRP A 145 -4.87 19.10 3.67
CA TRP A 145 -5.71 18.32 4.58
C TRP A 145 -7.01 17.87 3.91
N ASP A 146 -7.66 18.78 3.18
CA ASP A 146 -8.89 18.51 2.47
C ASP A 146 -8.73 17.41 1.42
N TYR A 147 -7.62 17.39 0.68
CA TYR A 147 -7.35 16.31 -0.28
C TYR A 147 -6.92 15.01 0.42
N TRP A 148 -5.87 15.03 1.25
CA TRP A 148 -5.25 13.81 1.80
C TRP A 148 -6.12 13.11 2.84
N TYR A 149 -6.88 13.87 3.64
CA TYR A 149 -7.66 13.34 4.76
C TYR A 149 -9.17 13.42 4.54
N MET A 150 -9.69 14.54 4.02
CA MET A 150 -11.14 14.66 3.77
C MET A 150 -11.57 14.05 2.43
N GLY A 151 -10.63 13.74 1.53
CA GLY A 151 -10.91 13.17 0.21
C GLY A 151 -11.68 14.11 -0.72
N LYS A 152 -11.57 15.42 -0.50
CA LYS A 152 -12.16 16.45 -1.36
C LYS A 152 -11.31 16.63 -2.63
N PRO A 153 -11.86 17.19 -3.71
CA PRO A 153 -11.08 17.57 -4.88
C PRO A 153 -9.95 18.52 -4.52
N ALA A 154 -8.79 18.37 -5.15
CA ALA A 154 -7.65 19.27 -4.95
C ALA A 154 -8.00 20.68 -5.44
N ALA A 155 -8.16 21.63 -4.51
CA ALA A 155 -8.52 23.01 -4.86
C ALA A 155 -7.45 23.73 -5.71
N LYS A 156 -6.20 23.29 -5.58
CA LYS A 156 -5.05 23.72 -6.37
C LYS A 156 -4.10 22.53 -6.58
N ALA A 157 -3.12 22.71 -7.45
CA ALA A 157 -2.03 21.75 -7.60
C ALA A 157 -1.26 21.59 -6.26
N LEU A 158 -1.05 20.35 -5.81
CA LEU A 158 -0.30 20.05 -4.59
C LEU A 158 1.06 19.43 -4.95
N THR A 159 2.08 19.77 -4.16
CA THR A 159 3.43 19.26 -4.33
C THR A 159 3.74 18.12 -3.36
N GLY A 160 4.56 17.18 -3.81
CA GLY A 160 5.17 16.18 -2.95
C GLY A 160 6.26 16.79 -2.05
N PRO A 161 6.88 15.98 -1.16
CA PRO A 161 7.96 16.45 -0.29
C PRO A 161 9.24 16.88 -1.03
N ASP A 162 9.40 16.47 -2.27
CA ASP A 162 10.48 16.87 -3.18
C ASP A 162 10.21 18.22 -3.88
N GLY A 163 9.07 18.86 -3.57
CA GLY A 163 8.64 20.11 -4.18
C GLY A 163 8.09 19.96 -5.61
N ARG A 164 7.99 18.74 -6.14
CA ARG A 164 7.45 18.48 -7.48
C ARG A 164 5.94 18.32 -7.43
N LEU A 165 5.28 18.57 -8.55
CA LEU A 165 3.84 18.34 -8.69
C LEU A 165 3.53 16.87 -8.37
N SER A 166 2.65 16.64 -7.38
CA SER A 166 2.19 15.30 -7.00
C SER A 166 0.71 15.10 -7.30
N VAL A 167 -0.10 16.16 -7.14
CA VAL A 167 -1.55 16.11 -7.33
C VAL A 167 -1.97 17.29 -8.21
N PRO A 168 -2.52 17.04 -9.41
CA PRO A 168 -3.08 18.09 -10.24
C PRO A 168 -4.29 18.76 -9.58
N GLN A 169 -4.55 20.02 -9.94
CA GLN A 169 -5.78 20.69 -9.53
C GLN A 169 -7.00 19.92 -10.04
N GLY A 170 -8.03 19.80 -9.21
CA GLY A 170 -9.27 19.10 -9.51
C GLY A 170 -9.20 17.58 -9.33
N ASP A 171 -8.01 17.01 -9.10
CA ASP A 171 -7.86 15.59 -8.84
C ASP A 171 -8.65 15.15 -7.59
N ILE A 172 -9.19 13.94 -7.63
CA ILE A 172 -9.97 13.36 -6.54
C ILE A 172 -9.25 12.12 -6.06
N ARG A 173 -8.89 12.12 -4.78
CA ARG A 173 -8.17 11.00 -4.17
C ARG A 173 -8.94 9.70 -4.29
N THR A 174 -8.40 8.74 -5.04
CA THR A 174 -9.01 7.41 -5.17
C THR A 174 -9.26 6.78 -3.80
N GLY A 175 -10.42 6.15 -3.61
CA GLY A 175 -10.83 5.57 -2.32
C GLY A 175 -11.41 6.60 -1.34
N GLY A 176 -11.32 7.90 -1.65
CA GLY A 176 -11.92 8.99 -0.88
C GLY A 176 -11.11 9.39 0.35
N SER A 177 -11.84 9.79 1.40
CA SER A 177 -11.26 10.28 2.66
C SER A 177 -10.38 9.23 3.35
N TYR A 178 -9.49 9.69 4.23
CA TYR A 178 -8.69 8.82 5.09
C TYR A 178 -9.57 7.78 5.81
N THR A 179 -10.67 8.22 6.44
CA THR A 179 -11.60 7.32 7.14
C THR A 179 -12.19 6.30 6.19
N LYS A 180 -12.71 6.73 5.03
CA LYS A 180 -13.27 5.80 4.02
C LYS A 180 -12.21 4.81 3.56
N ARG A 181 -10.98 5.27 3.36
CA ARG A 181 -9.89 4.40 2.93
C ARG A 181 -9.54 3.36 4.00
N MET A 182 -9.43 3.76 5.27
CA MET A 182 -9.11 2.83 6.35
C MET A 182 -10.25 1.85 6.63
N SER A 183 -11.51 2.26 6.45
CA SER A 183 -12.68 1.38 6.58
C SER A 183 -12.84 0.33 5.47
N ASN A 184 -12.06 0.42 4.39
CA ASN A 184 -12.09 -0.53 3.27
C ASN A 184 -10.86 -1.46 3.24
N VAL A 185 -10.04 -1.46 4.29
CA VAL A 185 -8.99 -2.46 4.46
C VAL A 185 -9.64 -3.78 4.89
N VAL A 186 -9.50 -4.81 4.05
CA VAL A 186 -10.10 -6.14 4.29
C VAL A 186 -9.09 -7.12 4.87
N VAL A 187 -7.81 -6.93 4.54
CA VAL A 187 -6.73 -7.76 5.06
C VAL A 187 -5.53 -6.89 5.37
N TRP A 188 -4.98 -7.02 6.57
CA TRP A 188 -3.70 -6.41 6.93
C TRP A 188 -2.58 -7.39 6.64
N ASN A 189 -1.40 -6.88 6.27
CA ASN A 189 -0.21 -7.70 6.21
C ASN A 189 0.11 -8.25 7.61
N THR A 190 -0.23 -9.52 7.82
CA THR A 190 -0.01 -10.26 9.05
C THR A 190 0.73 -11.56 8.76
N VAL A 191 1.47 -12.05 9.75
CA VAL A 191 2.02 -13.41 9.70
C VAL A 191 0.90 -14.36 10.11
N MET A 192 0.46 -15.19 9.18
CA MET A 192 -0.53 -16.24 9.45
C MET A 192 0.16 -17.47 10.08
N PRO A 193 -0.56 -18.30 10.85
CA PRO A 193 -0.06 -19.61 11.30
C PRO A 193 0.40 -20.51 10.15
N THR A 194 -0.13 -20.31 8.94
CA THR A 194 0.21 -21.03 7.71
C THR A 194 1.33 -20.37 6.91
N TYR A 195 2.06 -19.40 7.46
CA TYR A 195 3.08 -18.62 6.74
C TYR A 195 4.10 -19.48 5.98
N GLU A 196 4.75 -20.43 6.65
CA GLU A 196 5.74 -21.32 6.01
C GLU A 196 5.14 -22.11 4.84
N TYR A 197 3.90 -22.56 5.00
CA TYR A 197 3.20 -23.27 3.94
C TYR A 197 2.87 -22.35 2.75
N SER A 198 2.47 -21.11 3.03
CA SER A 198 2.23 -20.11 1.99
C SER A 198 3.50 -19.75 1.21
N LEU A 199 4.67 -19.75 1.86
CA LEU A 199 5.95 -19.55 1.18
C LEU A 199 6.26 -20.70 0.22
N GLN A 200 6.08 -21.95 0.67
CA GLN A 200 6.26 -23.12 -0.21
C GLN A 200 5.39 -23.01 -1.47
N LYS A 201 4.09 -22.75 -1.29
CA LYS A 201 3.15 -22.58 -2.41
C LYS A 201 3.53 -21.43 -3.34
N TRP A 202 4.02 -20.33 -2.78
CA TRP A 202 4.52 -19.21 -3.57
C TRP A 202 5.72 -19.61 -4.43
N TYR A 203 6.67 -20.38 -3.89
CA TYR A 203 7.80 -20.88 -4.66
C TYR A 203 7.39 -21.84 -5.78
N GLU A 204 6.47 -22.76 -5.50
CA GLU A 204 5.86 -23.64 -6.53
C GLU A 204 5.24 -22.79 -7.65
N PHE A 205 4.44 -21.78 -7.30
CA PHE A 205 3.76 -20.92 -8.25
C PHE A 205 4.69 -20.11 -9.13
N ILE A 206 5.75 -19.50 -8.59
CA ILE A 206 6.67 -18.70 -9.41
C ILE A 206 7.56 -19.59 -10.31
N SER A 207 7.76 -20.86 -9.94
CA SER A 207 8.63 -21.81 -10.65
C SER A 207 7.92 -22.65 -11.72
N ALA A 208 6.59 -22.77 -11.63
CA ALA A 208 5.74 -23.46 -12.61
C ALA A 208 5.72 -22.77 -13.98
#